data_AF-A0A535A3N7-F1
#
_entry.id   AF-A0A535A3N7-F1
#
_cell.length_a   1.000
_cell.length_b   1.000
_cell.length_c   1.000
_cell.angle_alpha   90.00
_cell.angle_beta   90.00
_cell.angle_gamma   90.00
#
_symmetry.space_group_name_H-M   'P 1'
#
loop_
_entity.id
_entity.type
_entity.pdbx_description
1 polymer ?
#
loop_
_entity_poly.entity_id
_entity_poly.type
_entity_poly.pdbx_seq_one_letter_code
_entity_poly.pdbx_strand_id
1 'polypeptide(L)' 'MRRTLPLAALAAFGVLLVLCVRPAAVPRGRDAARGHRLFNADARSVRGVALELHGRHVASTRGARGWSIDGRPASPEAA' A
#
# COMPACT_ATOMS: atom_id res chain seq x y z
N MET A 1 -44.83 -12.52 -13.67
CA MET A 1 -43.56 -13.10 -13.14
C MET A 1 -42.36 -13.04 -14.09
N ARG A 2 -42.45 -12.53 -15.34
CA ARG A 2 -41.28 -12.41 -16.24
C ARG A 2 -40.39 -11.19 -15.99
N ARG A 3 -40.90 -10.18 -15.25
CA ARG A 3 -40.18 -8.93 -14.92
C ARG A 3 -39.28 -9.00 -13.68
N THR A 4 -39.40 -10.05 -12.88
CA THR A 4 -38.57 -10.25 -11.68
C THR A 4 -37.23 -10.91 -12.00
N LEU A 5 -37.19 -11.72 -13.06
CA LEU A 5 -35.98 -12.35 -13.60
C LEU A 5 -34.86 -11.35 -13.97
N PRO A 6 -35.13 -10.26 -14.72
CA PRO A 6 -34.10 -9.28 -15.04
C PRO A 6 -33.62 -8.52 -13.79
N LEU A 7 -34.51 -8.26 -12.82
CA LEU A 7 -34.14 -7.60 -11.56
C LEU A 7 -33.26 -8.48 -10.69
N ALA A 8 -33.57 -9.77 -10.59
CA ALA A 8 -32.76 -10.74 -9.85
C ALA A 8 -31.38 -10.91 -10.50
N ALA A 9 -31.31 -10.95 -11.83
CA ALA A 9 -30.05 -11.03 -12.56
C ALA A 9 -29.19 -9.78 -12.34
N LEU A 10 -29.79 -8.58 -12.37
CA LEU A 10 -29.07 -7.33 -12.12
C LEU A 10 -28.53 -7.26 -10.68
N ALA A 11 -29.33 -7.67 -9.70
CA ALA A 11 -28.92 -7.71 -8.30
C ALA A 11 -27.76 -8.71 -8.08
N ALA A 12 -27.87 -9.92 -8.64
CA ALA A 12 -26.81 -10.92 -8.56
C ALA A 12 -25.52 -10.45 -9.25
N PHE A 13 -25.63 -9.79 -10.40
CA PHE A 13 -24.49 -9.23 -11.11
C PHE A 13 -23.82 -8.09 -10.32
N GLY A 14 -24.61 -7.22 -9.69
CA GLY A 14 -24.09 -6.19 -8.79
C GLY A 14 -23.33 -6.76 -7.60
N VAL A 15 -23.86 -7.81 -6.97
CA VAL A 15 -23.18 -8.52 -5.87
C VAL A 15 -21.88 -9.17 -6.37
N LEU A 16 -21.92 -9.85 -7.52
CA LEU A 16 -20.74 -10.46 -8.12
C LEU A 16 -19.66 -9.41 -8.42
N LEU A 17 -20.05 -8.26 -8.97
CA LEU A 17 -19.15 -7.13 -9.21
C LEU A 17 -18.50 -6.64 -7.90
N VAL A 18 -19.26 -6.49 -6.82
CA VAL A 18 -18.73 -6.08 -5.51
C VAL A 18 -17.73 -7.12 -4.97
N LEU A 19 -17.98 -8.41 -5.18
CA LEU A 19 -17.08 -9.47 -4.76
C LEU A 19 -15.81 -9.57 -5.64
N CYS A 20 -15.95 -9.31 -6.94
CA CYS A 20 -14.83 -9.36 -7.89
C CYS A 20 -13.96 -8.10 -7.83
N VAL A 21 -14.55 -6.94 -7.58
CA VAL A 21 -13.82 -5.70 -7.38
C VAL A 21 -13.21 -5.74 -5.98
N ARG A 22 -11.94 -6.16 -5.91
CA ARG A 22 -11.10 -5.84 -4.75
C ARG A 22 -11.25 -4.33 -4.54
N PRO A 23 -11.73 -3.86 -3.37
CA PRO A 23 -11.84 -2.43 -3.16
C PRO A 23 -10.47 -1.85 -3.43
N ALA A 24 -10.36 -0.99 -4.46
CA ALA A 24 -9.20 -0.14 -4.62
C ALA A 24 -9.01 0.48 -3.24
N ALA A 25 -7.85 0.28 -2.62
CA ALA A 25 -7.61 0.68 -1.24
C ALA A 25 -7.88 2.17 -1.12
N VAL A 26 -9.13 2.53 -0.79
CA VAL A 26 -9.57 3.91 -0.66
C VAL A 26 -8.73 4.44 0.48
N PRO A 27 -7.84 5.41 0.25
CA PRO A 27 -7.11 6.02 1.33
C PRO A 27 -8.17 6.69 2.19
N ARG A 28 -8.52 6.07 3.32
CA ARG A 28 -9.29 6.77 4.34
C ARG A 28 -8.45 7.98 4.67
N GLY A 29 -8.96 9.19 4.43
CA GLY A 29 -8.33 10.47 4.77
C GLY A 29 -8.03 10.65 6.27
N ARG A 30 -8.15 9.58 7.07
CA ARG A 30 -7.77 9.48 8.47
C ARG A 30 -6.26 9.35 8.65
N ASP A 31 -5.55 8.89 7.62
CA ASP A 31 -4.14 8.54 7.77
C ASP A 31 -3.20 9.68 7.32
N ALA A 32 -3.72 10.88 7.01
CA ALA A 32 -2.90 12.10 6.91
C ALA A 32 -2.44 12.57 8.31
N ALA A 33 -1.75 11.71 9.04
CA ALA A 33 -1.16 12.05 10.33
C ALA A 33 -0.04 13.08 10.09
N ARG A 34 -0.23 14.30 10.61
CA ARG A 34 0.77 15.39 10.66
C ARG A 34 1.21 15.96 9.30
N GLY A 35 0.36 15.89 8.27
CA GLY A 35 0.66 16.50 6.97
C GLY A 35 1.60 15.69 6.06
N HIS A 36 1.92 14.45 6.45
CA HIS A 36 2.66 13.53 5.58
C HIS A 36 1.72 12.82 4.60
N ARG A 37 2.15 12.73 3.33
CA ARG A 37 1.47 11.92 2.32
C ARG A 37 1.72 10.46 2.63
N LEU A 38 0.65 9.72 2.92
CA LEU A 38 0.75 8.28 3.03
C LEU A 38 0.59 7.59 1.69
N PHE A 39 1.37 6.54 1.53
CA PHE A 39 1.32 5.65 0.39
C PHE A 39 0.68 4.34 0.87
N ASN A 40 -0.45 3.96 0.26
CA ASN A 40 -1.07 2.66 0.47
C ASN A 40 -0.25 1.59 -0.27
N ALA A 41 0.95 1.31 0.25
CA ALA A 41 1.83 0.26 -0.22
C ALA A 41 2.03 -0.77 0.89
N ASP A 42 2.06 -2.06 0.53
CA ASP A 42 2.46 -3.11 1.45
C ASP A 42 3.89 -2.83 1.94
N ALA A 43 4.15 -2.96 3.25
CA ALA A 43 5.50 -2.78 3.80
C ALA A 43 6.56 -3.67 3.12
N ARG A 44 6.15 -4.81 2.55
CA ARG A 44 7.01 -5.71 1.76
C ARG A 44 7.32 -5.18 0.37
N SER A 45 6.47 -4.32 -0.21
CA SER A 45 6.70 -3.76 -1.55
C SER A 45 7.66 -2.56 -1.54
N VAL A 46 7.93 -1.98 -0.37
CA VAL A 46 8.91 -0.89 -0.23
C VAL A 46 10.33 -1.43 -0.45
N ARG A 47 10.99 -0.92 -1.50
CA ARG A 47 12.38 -1.25 -1.86
C ARG A 47 13.40 -0.18 -1.47
N GLY A 48 12.94 1.04 -1.23
CA GLY A 48 13.79 2.14 -0.82
C GLY A 48 12.99 3.26 -0.15
N VAL A 49 13.68 4.01 0.70
CA VAL A 49 13.19 5.19 1.41
C VAL A 49 14.30 6.23 1.35
N ALA A 50 13.99 7.42 0.82
CA ALA A 50 14.92 8.53 0.78
C ALA A 50 14.30 9.72 1.52
N LEU A 51 15.11 10.40 2.33
CA LEU A 51 14.68 11.49 3.21
C LEU A 51 15.73 12.60 3.14
N GLU A 52 15.29 13.85 3.18
CA GLU A 52 16.17 14.99 3.43
C GLU A 52 15.96 15.48 4.86
N LEU A 53 17.04 15.52 5.63
CA LEU A 53 17.04 15.98 7.02
C LEU A 53 18.10 17.07 7.18
N HIS A 54 17.69 18.30 7.48
CA HIS A 54 18.59 19.45 7.66
C HIS A 54 19.60 19.66 6.50
N GLY A 55 19.15 19.47 5.25
CA GLY A 55 20.00 19.60 4.06
C GLY A 55 20.89 18.38 3.77
N ARG A 56 20.78 17.32 4.57
CA ARG A 56 21.45 16.04 4.33
C ARG A 56 20.49 15.05 3.69
N HIS A 57 20.89 14.48 2.55
CA HIS A 57 20.19 13.35 1.95
C HIS A 57 20.56 12.06 2.68
N VAL A 58 19.56 11.29 3.08
CA VAL A 58 19.71 9.96 3.66
C VAL A 58 18.89 8.99 2.82
N ALA A 59 19.55 7.98 2.24
CA ALA A 59 18.89 6.97 1.44
C ALA A 59 19.04 5.60 2.10
N SER A 60 17.93 4.89 2.17
CA SER A 60 17.85 3.51 2.65
C SER A 60 17.27 2.62 1.56
N THR A 61 17.90 1.49 1.29
CA THR A 61 17.47 0.52 0.28
C THR A 61 17.36 -0.87 0.89
N ARG A 62 16.41 -1.67 0.41
CA ARG A 62 16.19 -3.04 0.85
C ARG A 62 16.77 -4.01 -0.18
N GLY A 63 17.86 -4.68 0.19
CA GLY A 63 18.46 -5.78 -0.57
C GLY A 63 18.08 -7.16 -0.02
N ALA A 64 18.71 -8.20 -0.53
CA ALA A 64 18.49 -9.57 -0.07
C ALA A 64 18.87 -9.80 1.41
N ARG A 65 19.86 -9.05 1.90
CA ARG A 65 20.37 -9.11 3.29
C ARG A 65 19.65 -8.18 4.26
N GLY A 66 18.55 -7.55 3.84
CA GLY A 66 17.82 -6.57 4.64
C GLY A 66 18.07 -5.13 4.19
N TRP A 67 17.92 -4.19 5.12
CA TRP A 67 18.02 -2.76 4.85
C TRP A 67 19.47 -2.28 4.93
N SER A 68 19.86 -1.41 4.00
CA SER A 68 21.12 -0.67 4.04
C SER A 68 20.87 0.83 3.98
N ILE A 69 21.53 1.61 4.83
CA ILE A 69 21.53 3.07 4.87
C ILE A 69 22.87 3.56 4.34
N ASP A 70 22.87 4.39 3.30
CA ASP A 70 24.08 4.95 2.68
C ASP A 70 25.16 3.87 2.39
N GLY A 71 24.73 2.67 1.99
CA GLY A 71 25.60 1.53 1.67
C GLY A 71 26.05 0.66 2.86
N ARG A 72 25.60 0.96 4.08
CA ARG A 72 25.91 0.17 5.30
C ARG A 72 24.67 -0.55 5.81
N PRO A 73 24.78 -1.76 6.40
CA PRO A 73 23.63 -2.46 6.96
C PRO A 73 22.98 -1.63 8.07
N ALA A 74 21.65 -1.50 8.03
CA ALA A 74 20.88 -0.68 8.97
C ALA A 74 20.82 -1.31 10.38
N SER A 75 20.88 -2.64 10.44
CA SER A 75 21.03 -3.41 11.67
C SER A 75 22.35 -4.17 11.60
N PRO A 76 23.19 -4.17 12.65
CA PRO A 76 24.20 -5.19 12.77
C PRO A 76 23.48 -6.55 12.73
N GLU A 77 23.98 -7.46 11.93
CA GLU A 77 23.42 -8.80 11.78
C GLU A 77 23.17 -9.37 13.18
N ALA A 78 21.90 -9.63 13.52
CA ALA A 78 21.60 -10.41 14.72
C ALA A 78 22.07 -11.83 14.38
N ALA A 79 23.28 -12.15 14.82
CA ALA A 79 23.89 -13.46 14.72
C ALA A 79 23.00 -14.54 15.36
#